data_AF-A0A1V0A0H9-F1
#
_entry.id   AF-A0A1V0A0H9-F1
#
_cell.length_a   1.000
_cell.length_b   1.000
_cell.length_c   1.000
_cell.angle_alpha   90.00
_cell.angle_beta   90.00
_cell.angle_gamma   90.00
#
_symmetry.space_group_name_H-M   'P 1'
#
loop_
_entity.id
_entity.type
_entity.pdbx_description
1 polymer ?
#
loop_
_entity_poly.entity_id
_entity_poly.type
_entity_poly.pdbx_seq_one_letter_code
_entity_poly.pdbx_strand_id
1 'polypeptide(L)'
;MRTATAILSFVLALALLPLQPAAAASLPGGKSTYVVSQGHLKASSRENWVRLGTYRFAANGTVSASSYLWWQRRPEARQRTGMVPDKSCTTKAGGSASRPRMCRVLTAGGYTGAPDESRTGTFTMAGDVLTIRWKIAQAWTEQWYVRRSPDGKLTRLDLKGSTLATHGYGYGSNAAIGTRRAMSSVKAFPGALRQDLTSWAGDKLVTSNNQPFSLSSFRACTTTTSCLTYLQPSSRSACQKSGGCPNYGGGTKADISSIQYYLTKISNSDRRDTMWHWCTCLAMERREFCYTGNSHVKPLMQVIDDSGAFRGWVGAEASFSTGSSRKADMLAVFRLTDFR
;
A
#
# COMPACT_ATOMS: atom_id res chain seq x y z
N MET A 1 33.02 37.34 -78.37
CA MET A 1 32.13 36.17 -78.24
C MET A 1 32.21 35.69 -76.80
N ARG A 2 31.16 35.92 -75.98
CA ARG A 2 31.13 35.56 -74.55
C ARG A 2 30.06 34.50 -74.35
N THR A 3 30.48 33.34 -73.87
CA THR A 3 29.68 32.16 -73.54
C THR A 3 28.91 32.41 -72.24
N ALA A 4 27.59 32.19 -72.26
CA ALA A 4 26.73 32.25 -71.09
C ALA A 4 26.46 30.83 -70.57
N THR A 5 26.87 30.58 -69.33
CA THR A 5 26.74 29.30 -68.62
C THR A 5 25.35 29.21 -67.98
N ALA A 6 24.57 28.18 -68.34
CA ALA A 6 23.28 27.90 -67.74
C ALA A 6 23.45 27.17 -66.38
N ILE A 7 22.89 27.73 -65.32
CA ILE A 7 22.86 27.14 -63.97
C ILE A 7 21.60 26.28 -63.84
N LEU A 8 21.78 24.97 -63.74
CA LEU A 8 20.75 23.97 -63.54
C LEU A 8 20.29 24.02 -62.07
N SER A 9 19.08 24.50 -61.81
CA SER A 9 18.46 24.49 -60.48
C SER A 9 17.83 23.11 -60.22
N PHE A 10 18.50 22.29 -59.40
CA PHE A 10 17.94 21.04 -58.87
C PHE A 10 16.97 21.39 -57.73
N VAL A 11 15.67 21.43 -58.02
CA VAL A 11 14.61 21.53 -57.00
C VAL A 11 14.53 20.19 -56.29
N LEU A 12 15.07 20.14 -55.07
CA LEU A 12 14.99 19.00 -54.17
C LEU A 12 13.53 18.87 -53.68
N ALA A 13 12.73 18.06 -54.38
CA ALA A 13 11.40 17.67 -53.93
C ALA A 13 11.53 16.76 -52.70
N LEU A 14 11.64 17.35 -51.51
CA LEU A 14 11.43 16.63 -50.26
C LEU A 14 9.98 16.12 -50.26
N ALA A 15 9.83 14.81 -50.44
CA ALA A 15 8.58 14.11 -50.24
C ALA A 15 8.08 14.39 -48.81
N LEU A 16 7.05 15.24 -48.71
CA LEU A 16 6.21 15.40 -47.53
C LEU A 16 5.44 14.08 -47.32
N LEU A 17 6.11 13.06 -46.80
CA LEU A 17 5.42 11.89 -46.28
C LEU A 17 4.57 12.37 -45.09
N PRO A 18 3.24 12.13 -45.09
CA PRO A 18 2.42 12.48 -43.96
C PRO A 18 2.93 11.72 -42.74
N LEU A 19 3.37 12.43 -41.70
CA LEU A 19 3.63 11.81 -40.41
C LEU A 19 2.31 11.17 -39.95
N GLN A 20 2.23 9.84 -40.03
CA GLN A 20 1.10 9.13 -39.46
C GLN A 20 1.10 9.42 -37.95
N PRO A 21 -0.01 9.92 -37.39
CA PRO A 21 -0.11 10.16 -35.96
C PRO A 21 0.15 8.85 -35.23
N ALA A 22 1.07 8.86 -34.27
CA ALA A 22 1.37 7.68 -33.47
C ALA A 22 0.07 7.14 -32.84
N ALA A 23 -0.23 5.87 -33.09
CA ALA A 23 -1.42 5.23 -32.53
C ALA A 23 -1.39 5.34 -30.99
N ALA A 24 -2.53 5.72 -30.40
CA ALA A 24 -2.66 5.81 -28.96
C ALA A 24 -2.39 4.45 -28.30
N ALA A 25 -1.48 4.42 -27.33
CA ALA A 25 -1.19 3.24 -26.55
C ALA A 25 -2.44 2.81 -25.75
N SER A 26 -2.79 1.53 -25.87
CA SER A 26 -3.89 0.94 -25.09
C SER A 26 -3.54 0.96 -23.60
N LEU A 27 -4.34 1.67 -22.80
CA LEU A 27 -4.15 1.72 -21.36
C LEU A 27 -4.36 0.34 -20.72
N PRO A 28 -3.62 -0.03 -19.66
CA PRO A 28 -3.78 -1.31 -19.00
C PRO A 28 -5.23 -1.45 -18.50
N GLY A 29 -5.96 -2.44 -19.01
CA GLY A 29 -7.38 -2.64 -18.70
C GLY A 29 -8.26 -1.38 -18.90
N GLY A 30 -7.86 -0.45 -19.76
CA GLY A 30 -8.57 0.81 -19.99
C GLY A 30 -8.51 1.83 -18.85
N LYS A 31 -7.58 1.69 -17.89
CA LYS A 31 -7.48 2.57 -16.71
C LYS A 31 -6.19 3.39 -16.74
N SER A 32 -6.27 4.63 -16.29
CA SER A 32 -5.12 5.55 -16.24
C SER A 32 -4.45 5.62 -14.87
N THR A 33 -5.15 5.28 -13.79
CA THR A 33 -4.72 5.60 -12.42
C THR A 33 -4.69 4.36 -11.55
N TYR A 34 -3.53 4.03 -11.00
CA TYR A 34 -3.35 2.85 -10.17
C TYR A 34 -2.83 3.20 -8.79
N VAL A 35 -3.27 2.47 -7.78
CA VAL A 35 -2.59 2.33 -6.49
C VAL A 35 -1.85 1.00 -6.48
N VAL A 36 -0.61 0.98 -6.01
CA VAL A 36 0.29 -0.16 -6.15
C VAL A 36 1.09 -0.38 -4.87
N SER A 37 1.21 -1.64 -4.45
CA SER A 37 2.15 -2.10 -3.44
C SER A 37 3.10 -3.13 -4.05
N GLN A 38 4.40 -3.00 -3.78
CA GLN A 38 5.44 -3.90 -4.28
C GLN A 38 6.52 -4.10 -3.23
N GLY A 39 7.27 -5.19 -3.33
CA GLY A 39 8.35 -5.43 -2.40
C GLY A 39 9.35 -6.46 -2.91
N HIS A 40 10.59 -6.29 -2.49
CA HIS A 40 11.59 -7.34 -2.51
C HIS A 40 11.58 -8.01 -1.15
N LEU A 41 10.91 -9.16 -1.08
CA LEU A 41 10.80 -9.98 0.12
C LEU A 41 11.48 -11.32 -0.14
N LYS A 42 12.51 -11.64 0.65
CA LYS A 42 13.31 -12.86 0.60
C LYS A 42 13.58 -13.36 2.02
N ALA A 43 13.29 -14.63 2.27
CA ALA A 43 13.63 -15.29 3.52
C ALA A 43 15.14 -15.16 3.80
N SER A 44 15.50 -15.09 5.08
CA SER A 44 16.90 -14.95 5.53
C SER A 44 17.66 -13.72 4.99
N SER A 45 17.00 -12.78 4.31
CA SER A 45 17.60 -11.51 3.86
C SER A 45 17.44 -10.41 4.91
N ARG A 46 18.36 -9.43 4.90
CA ARG A 46 18.26 -8.15 5.64
C ARG A 46 18.21 -6.94 4.72
N GLU A 47 18.00 -7.19 3.44
CA GLU A 47 17.92 -6.15 2.43
C GLU A 47 16.48 -6.01 1.88
N ASN A 48 15.49 -6.54 2.59
CA ASN A 48 14.11 -6.47 2.16
C ASN A 48 13.63 -5.02 2.13
N TRP A 49 12.82 -4.71 1.14
CA TRP A 49 12.17 -3.40 1.02
C TRP A 49 10.75 -3.55 0.51
N VAL A 50 9.93 -2.55 0.80
CA VAL A 50 8.57 -2.42 0.31
C VAL A 50 8.32 -1.02 -0.21
N ARG A 51 7.45 -0.93 -1.20
CA ARG A 51 6.94 0.30 -1.80
C ARG A 51 5.43 0.33 -1.75
N LEU A 52 4.90 1.53 -1.57
CA LEU A 52 3.48 1.83 -1.70
C LEU A 52 3.34 3.14 -2.46
N GLY A 53 2.50 3.18 -3.47
CA GLY A 53 2.43 4.36 -4.31
C GLY A 53 1.37 4.27 -5.38
N THR A 54 1.54 5.11 -6.38
CA THR A 54 0.58 5.30 -7.46
C THR A 54 1.28 5.25 -8.81
N TYR A 55 0.62 4.67 -9.81
CA TYR A 55 1.03 4.80 -11.21
C TYR A 55 0.00 5.63 -11.98
N ARG A 56 0.50 6.40 -12.95
CA ARG A 56 -0.31 7.12 -13.94
C ARG A 56 0.15 6.72 -15.33
N PHE A 57 -0.76 6.15 -16.12
CA PHE A 57 -0.53 5.77 -17.50
C PHE A 57 -1.13 6.80 -18.44
N ALA A 58 -0.38 7.17 -19.47
CA ALA A 58 -0.82 8.08 -20.52
C ALA A 58 -0.95 7.36 -21.87
N ALA A 59 -1.86 7.82 -22.71
CA ALA A 59 -2.13 7.24 -24.03
C ALA A 59 -0.96 7.38 -25.02
N ASN A 60 0.11 8.09 -24.67
CA ASN A 60 1.35 8.17 -25.45
C ASN A 60 2.37 7.06 -25.10
N GLY A 61 1.97 6.04 -24.32
CA GLY A 61 2.84 4.92 -23.94
C GLY A 61 3.79 5.24 -22.78
N THR A 62 3.59 6.37 -22.07
CA THR A 62 4.37 6.72 -20.88
C THR A 62 3.65 6.37 -19.58
N VAL A 63 4.43 6.09 -18.56
CA VAL A 63 3.95 5.86 -17.20
C VAL A 63 4.79 6.66 -16.22
N SER A 64 4.15 7.24 -15.21
CA SER A 64 4.83 7.84 -14.07
C SER A 64 4.44 7.16 -12.77
N ALA A 65 5.36 7.08 -11.82
CA ALA A 65 5.12 6.59 -10.47
C ALA A 65 5.45 7.65 -9.43
N SER A 66 4.70 7.63 -8.33
CA SER A 66 5.03 8.33 -7.10
C SER A 66 4.82 7.36 -5.93
N SER A 67 5.89 7.04 -5.20
CA SER A 67 5.92 5.98 -4.20
C SER A 67 6.70 6.37 -2.95
N TYR A 68 6.33 5.74 -1.84
CA TYR A 68 7.11 5.67 -0.62
C TYR A 68 8.00 4.43 -0.69
N LEU A 69 9.25 4.52 -0.25
CA LEU A 69 10.15 3.38 -0.12
C LEU A 69 10.55 3.16 1.34
N TRP A 70 10.34 1.94 1.84
CA TRP A 70 10.82 1.53 3.15
C TRP A 70 11.78 0.35 3.00
N TRP A 71 13.00 0.49 3.51
CA TRP A 71 14.08 -0.48 3.30
C TRP A 71 14.78 -0.83 4.61
N GLN A 72 14.99 -2.12 4.88
CA GLN A 72 15.78 -2.58 6.03
C GLN A 72 17.20 -2.01 6.08
N ARG A 73 17.80 -1.62 4.95
CA ARG A 73 19.13 -0.97 4.93
C ARG A 73 19.10 0.48 5.41
N ARG A 74 17.95 1.14 5.32
CA ARG A 74 17.72 2.52 5.74
C ARG A 74 16.37 2.58 6.45
N PRO A 75 16.27 1.97 7.64
CA PRO A 75 15.00 1.86 8.33
C PRO A 75 14.56 3.24 8.81
N GLU A 76 13.26 3.51 8.68
CA GLU A 76 12.68 4.74 9.21
C GLU A 76 11.91 4.46 10.49
N ALA A 77 12.06 5.35 11.47
CA ALA A 77 11.27 5.28 12.68
C ALA A 77 9.78 5.47 12.37
N ARG A 78 8.93 4.78 13.13
CA ARG A 78 7.49 5.00 13.09
C ARG A 78 7.18 6.47 13.36
N GLN A 79 6.19 7.00 12.64
CA GLN A 79 5.79 8.39 12.73
C GLN A 79 4.40 8.50 13.36
N ARG A 80 4.19 9.55 14.15
CA ARG A 80 2.87 9.91 14.66
C ARG A 80 2.02 10.50 13.54
N THR A 81 0.78 10.03 13.41
CA THR A 81 -0.18 10.55 12.42
C THR A 81 -0.84 11.86 12.83
N GLY A 82 -0.70 12.26 14.10
CA GLY A 82 -1.50 13.33 14.72
C GLY A 82 -2.89 12.86 15.17
N MET A 83 -3.37 11.69 14.73
CA MET A 83 -4.68 11.16 15.09
C MET A 83 -4.70 10.58 16.51
N VAL A 84 -5.75 10.91 17.26
CA VAL A 84 -6.12 10.24 18.51
C VAL A 84 -7.63 9.93 18.44
N PRO A 85 -8.05 8.67 18.52
CA PRO A 85 -9.48 8.35 18.55
C PRO A 85 -10.13 8.92 19.82
N ASP A 86 -11.44 9.19 19.78
CA ASP A 86 -12.16 9.76 20.92
C ASP A 86 -12.84 8.69 21.80
N LYS A 87 -13.44 9.13 22.92
CA LYS A 87 -14.04 8.25 23.95
C LYS A 87 -15.24 7.44 23.47
N SER A 88 -15.89 7.81 22.37
CA SER A 88 -17.03 7.07 21.82
C SER A 88 -16.63 5.68 21.27
N CYS A 89 -15.40 5.57 20.77
CA CYS A 89 -14.86 4.36 20.15
C CYS A 89 -13.68 3.77 20.93
N THR A 90 -13.21 4.43 22.00
CA THR A 90 -12.05 4.00 22.79
C THR A 90 -12.22 4.15 24.29
N THR A 91 -11.24 3.66 25.04
CA THR A 91 -11.13 3.72 26.50
C THR A 91 -9.87 4.47 26.93
N LYS A 92 -9.89 5.10 28.11
CA LYS A 92 -8.69 5.63 28.79
C LYS A 92 -8.17 4.61 29.81
N ALA A 93 -7.04 4.90 30.45
CA ALA A 93 -6.57 4.09 31.57
C ALA A 93 -7.67 4.00 32.65
N GLY A 94 -7.95 2.78 33.14
CA GLY A 94 -9.03 2.50 34.09
C GLY A 94 -10.45 2.44 33.52
N GLY A 95 -10.64 2.62 32.19
CA GLY A 95 -11.96 2.49 31.56
C GLY A 95 -12.29 1.07 31.06
N SER A 96 -13.40 0.93 30.33
CA SER A 96 -13.90 -0.36 29.83
C SER A 96 -12.85 -1.21 29.09
N ALA A 97 -12.71 -2.47 29.50
CA ALA A 97 -11.80 -3.45 28.91
C ALA A 97 -12.24 -3.98 27.53
N SER A 98 -13.45 -3.66 27.07
CA SER A 98 -14.00 -4.13 25.78
C SER A 98 -13.77 -3.16 24.61
N ARG A 99 -13.08 -2.03 24.85
CA ARG A 99 -12.81 -1.01 23.82
C ARG A 99 -11.31 -0.84 23.58
N PRO A 100 -10.92 -0.40 22.37
CA PRO A 100 -9.54 -0.06 22.09
C PRO A 100 -9.07 1.09 22.96
N ARG A 101 -7.76 1.16 23.24
CA ARG A 101 -7.18 2.23 24.06
C ARG A 101 -7.10 3.55 23.28
N MET A 102 -7.26 4.67 23.99
CA MET A 102 -7.20 6.00 23.38
C MET A 102 -5.73 6.39 23.12
N CYS A 103 -5.15 5.83 22.05
CA CYS A 103 -3.73 5.97 21.73
C CYS A 103 -3.50 6.83 20.49
N ARG A 104 -2.42 7.62 20.51
CA ARG A 104 -1.98 8.35 19.31
C ARG A 104 -1.56 7.35 18.24
N VAL A 105 -2.22 7.40 17.09
CA VAL A 105 -2.02 6.42 16.01
C VAL A 105 -0.68 6.66 15.31
N LEU A 106 0.04 5.57 15.04
CA LEU A 106 1.32 5.57 14.34
C LEU A 106 1.18 5.07 12.90
N THR A 107 2.12 5.45 12.05
CA THR A 107 2.31 4.93 10.69
C THR A 107 3.81 4.75 10.41
N ALA A 108 4.17 4.23 9.24
CA ALA A 108 5.56 4.16 8.80
C ALA A 108 6.16 5.58 8.64
N GLY A 109 7.48 5.70 8.82
CA GLY A 109 8.20 6.96 8.61
C GLY A 109 7.92 7.58 7.24
N GLY A 110 7.92 8.91 7.17
CA GLY A 110 7.69 9.67 5.93
C GLY A 110 6.26 9.66 5.39
N TYR A 111 5.41 8.70 5.81
CA TYR A 111 4.12 8.48 5.16
C TYR A 111 3.10 9.61 5.34
N THR A 112 3.26 10.47 6.34
CA THR A 112 2.40 11.66 6.49
C THR A 112 2.79 12.77 5.51
N GLY A 113 4.01 12.73 4.95
CA GLY A 113 4.52 13.66 3.95
C GLY A 113 4.20 13.22 2.52
N ALA A 114 4.74 13.94 1.53
CA ALA A 114 4.67 13.52 0.14
C ALA A 114 5.51 12.26 -0.09
N PRO A 115 5.19 11.43 -1.11
CA PRO A 115 6.07 10.36 -1.54
C PRO A 115 7.47 10.90 -1.91
N ASP A 116 8.51 10.20 -1.47
CA ASP A 116 9.91 10.60 -1.62
C ASP A 116 10.55 10.05 -2.91
N GLU A 117 9.81 9.24 -3.65
CA GLU A 117 10.28 8.56 -4.85
C GLU A 117 9.36 8.89 -6.03
N SER A 118 9.93 9.47 -7.10
CA SER A 118 9.22 9.75 -8.35
C SER A 118 9.95 9.13 -9.54
N ARG A 119 9.21 8.55 -10.48
CA ARG A 119 9.76 7.91 -11.68
C ARG A 119 8.94 8.16 -12.91
N THR A 120 9.61 8.09 -14.04
CA THR A 120 8.96 7.99 -15.35
C THR A 120 9.47 6.75 -16.08
N GLY A 121 8.67 6.26 -17.01
CA GLY A 121 8.92 5.05 -17.76
C GLY A 121 8.09 5.01 -19.04
N THR A 122 8.23 3.92 -19.77
CA THR A 122 7.34 3.55 -20.86
C THR A 122 6.63 2.26 -20.54
N PHE A 123 5.49 2.02 -21.17
CA PHE A 123 4.77 0.77 -21.03
C PHE A 123 4.27 0.25 -22.37
N THR A 124 4.07 -1.07 -22.42
CA THR A 124 3.42 -1.75 -23.53
C THR A 124 2.43 -2.78 -23.01
N MET A 125 1.43 -3.09 -23.83
CA MET A 125 0.47 -4.16 -23.59
C MET A 125 0.69 -5.26 -24.63
N ALA A 126 0.78 -6.51 -24.17
CA ALA A 126 0.76 -7.70 -25.03
C ALA A 126 -0.26 -8.69 -24.46
N GLY A 127 -1.43 -8.77 -25.10
CA GLY A 127 -2.58 -9.48 -24.54
C GLY A 127 -2.99 -8.90 -23.19
N ASP A 128 -3.00 -9.74 -22.16
CA ASP A 128 -3.31 -9.39 -20.77
C ASP A 128 -2.05 -9.05 -19.94
N VAL A 129 -0.89 -8.92 -20.57
CA VAL A 129 0.37 -8.61 -19.88
C VAL A 129 0.77 -7.16 -20.13
N LEU A 130 0.85 -6.40 -19.05
CA LEU A 130 1.47 -5.08 -19.01
C LEU A 130 2.97 -5.25 -18.78
N THR A 131 3.79 -4.62 -19.61
CA THR A 131 5.24 -4.48 -19.37
C THR A 131 5.58 -3.01 -19.15
N ILE A 132 6.27 -2.70 -18.06
CA ILE A 132 6.77 -1.34 -17.75
C ILE A 132 8.29 -1.36 -17.78
N ARG A 133 8.89 -0.36 -18.42
CA ARG A 133 10.33 -0.09 -18.38
C ARG A 133 10.57 1.28 -17.75
N TRP A 134 11.22 1.30 -16.60
CA TRP A 134 11.50 2.54 -15.87
C TRP A 134 12.76 3.21 -16.41
N LYS A 135 12.72 4.54 -16.58
CA LYS A 135 13.86 5.36 -17.01
C LYS A 135 14.73 5.69 -15.80
N ILE A 136 15.53 4.72 -15.36
CA ILE A 136 16.52 4.91 -14.29
C ILE A 136 17.88 4.35 -14.74
N ALA A 137 18.95 4.64 -13.97
CA ALA A 137 20.32 4.27 -14.34
C ALA A 137 20.54 2.76 -14.47
N GLN A 138 19.82 1.93 -13.70
CA GLN A 138 19.87 0.47 -13.79
C GLN A 138 18.68 -0.08 -14.60
N ALA A 139 18.86 -1.22 -15.26
CA ALA A 139 17.77 -1.88 -15.97
C ALA A 139 16.66 -2.30 -14.99
N TRP A 140 15.51 -1.62 -15.04
CA TRP A 140 14.33 -2.00 -14.28
C TRP A 140 13.11 -2.20 -15.16
N THR A 141 12.68 -3.46 -15.23
CA THR A 141 11.45 -3.87 -15.89
C THR A 141 10.49 -4.49 -14.88
N GLU A 142 9.20 -4.28 -15.12
CA GLU A 142 8.11 -4.95 -14.43
C GLU A 142 7.15 -5.55 -15.45
N GLN A 143 6.59 -6.70 -15.10
CA GLN A 143 5.52 -7.33 -15.83
C GLN A 143 4.36 -7.63 -14.88
N TRP A 144 3.16 -7.38 -15.34
CA TRP A 144 1.94 -7.53 -14.57
C TRP A 144 0.87 -8.25 -15.39
N TYR A 145 0.17 -9.19 -14.78
CA TYR A 145 -1.10 -9.65 -15.32
C TYR A 145 -2.18 -8.60 -15.10
N VAL A 146 -2.96 -8.31 -16.12
CA VAL A 146 -4.02 -7.31 -16.11
C VAL A 146 -5.38 -8.01 -16.14
N ARG A 147 -6.17 -7.83 -15.08
CA ARG A 147 -7.48 -8.47 -14.92
C ARG A 147 -8.55 -7.42 -14.70
N ARG A 148 -9.54 -7.35 -15.58
CA ARG A 148 -10.70 -6.46 -15.39
C ARG A 148 -11.68 -7.10 -14.41
N SER A 149 -12.27 -6.29 -13.56
CA SER A 149 -13.42 -6.68 -12.74
C SER A 149 -14.62 -7.00 -13.64
N PRO A 150 -15.54 -7.88 -13.21
CA PRO A 150 -16.73 -8.22 -14.00
C PRO A 150 -17.60 -7.02 -14.36
N ASP A 151 -17.67 -6.01 -13.49
CA ASP A 151 -18.40 -4.75 -13.74
C ASP A 151 -17.62 -3.75 -14.62
N GLY A 152 -16.37 -4.07 -14.97
CA GLY A 152 -15.48 -3.23 -15.76
C GLY A 152 -15.00 -1.95 -15.06
N LYS A 153 -15.38 -1.69 -13.80
CA LYS A 153 -15.09 -0.42 -13.10
C LYS A 153 -13.71 -0.37 -12.47
N LEU A 154 -13.07 -1.53 -12.32
CA LEU A 154 -11.76 -1.70 -11.72
C LEU A 154 -10.88 -2.63 -12.55
N THR A 155 -9.58 -2.39 -12.56
CA THR A 155 -8.58 -3.29 -13.14
C THR A 155 -7.57 -3.69 -12.08
N ARG A 156 -7.30 -4.97 -11.94
CA ARG A 156 -6.30 -5.52 -11.02
C ARG A 156 -5.00 -5.81 -11.77
N LEU A 157 -3.89 -5.54 -11.09
CA LEU A 157 -2.54 -5.92 -11.47
C LEU A 157 -2.01 -6.95 -10.46
N ASP A 158 -1.58 -8.10 -10.96
CA ASP A 158 -0.83 -9.08 -10.17
C ASP A 158 0.59 -9.17 -10.74
N LEU A 159 1.60 -9.02 -9.88
CA LEU A 159 2.99 -8.99 -10.34
C LEU A 159 3.34 -10.34 -10.97
N LYS A 160 3.66 -10.31 -12.27
CA LYS A 160 4.13 -11.49 -13.02
C LYS A 160 5.63 -11.67 -12.86
N GLY A 161 6.38 -10.58 -12.90
CA GLY A 161 7.83 -10.59 -12.71
C GLY A 161 8.39 -9.17 -12.64
N SER A 162 9.55 -9.02 -12.01
CA SER A 162 10.30 -7.77 -11.99
C SER A 162 11.77 -8.06 -11.81
N THR A 163 12.62 -7.18 -12.31
CA THR A 163 14.07 -7.27 -12.04
C THR A 163 14.42 -6.94 -10.59
N LEU A 164 13.55 -6.22 -9.85
CA LEU A 164 13.82 -5.78 -8.47
C LEU A 164 12.82 -6.31 -7.46
N ALA A 165 11.52 -6.28 -7.78
CA ALA A 165 10.46 -6.73 -6.87
C ALA A 165 10.23 -8.24 -7.00
N THR A 166 9.90 -8.90 -5.88
CA THR A 166 9.49 -10.32 -5.88
C THR A 166 7.98 -10.49 -5.73
N HIS A 167 7.29 -9.47 -5.19
CA HIS A 167 5.85 -9.51 -4.94
C HIS A 167 5.22 -8.15 -5.22
N GLY A 168 3.94 -8.14 -5.63
CA GLY A 168 3.20 -6.89 -5.78
C GLY A 168 1.75 -7.07 -6.18
N TYR A 169 0.96 -6.06 -5.81
CA TYR A 169 -0.46 -5.94 -6.10
C TYR A 169 -0.75 -4.51 -6.56
N GLY A 170 -1.60 -4.35 -7.58
CA GLY A 170 -2.07 -3.04 -8.01
C GLY A 170 -3.53 -3.04 -8.38
N TYR A 171 -4.18 -1.89 -8.26
CA TYR A 171 -5.57 -1.70 -8.66
C TYR A 171 -5.74 -0.36 -9.33
N GLY A 172 -6.40 -0.36 -10.48
CA GLY A 172 -6.57 0.77 -11.36
C GLY A 172 -8.01 1.11 -11.65
N SER A 173 -8.23 2.42 -11.80
CA SER A 173 -9.49 3.04 -12.22
C SER A 173 -9.20 4.35 -12.95
N ASN A 174 -10.26 5.05 -13.34
CA ASN A 174 -10.23 6.39 -13.90
C ASN A 174 -10.60 7.46 -12.87
N ALA A 175 -10.92 7.08 -11.63
CA ALA A 175 -11.04 8.03 -10.53
C ALA A 175 -9.70 8.77 -10.33
N ALA A 176 -9.76 10.08 -10.06
CA ALA A 176 -8.57 10.88 -9.83
C ALA A 176 -7.78 10.38 -8.62
N ILE A 177 -6.46 10.61 -8.59
CA ILE A 177 -5.65 10.19 -7.43
C ILE A 177 -6.00 10.97 -6.15
N GLY A 178 -6.52 12.19 -6.31
CA GLY A 178 -7.02 12.99 -5.20
C GLY A 178 -8.40 12.55 -4.69
N THR A 179 -9.06 11.62 -5.38
CA THR A 179 -10.34 11.07 -4.91
C THR A 179 -10.11 10.21 -3.67
N ARG A 180 -10.91 10.44 -2.62
CA ARG A 180 -10.94 9.60 -1.43
C ARG A 180 -12.36 9.36 -0.96
N ARG A 181 -12.54 8.31 -0.16
CA ARG A 181 -13.78 8.06 0.59
C ARG A 181 -13.59 8.29 2.08
N ALA A 182 -14.63 8.85 2.69
CA ALA A 182 -14.67 9.11 4.12
C ALA A 182 -14.65 7.77 4.88
N MET A 183 -14.14 7.77 6.12
CA MET A 183 -14.10 6.55 6.93
C MET A 183 -15.51 6.02 7.27
N SER A 184 -16.53 6.87 7.23
CA SER A 184 -17.93 6.44 7.30
C SER A 184 -18.31 5.55 6.11
N SER A 185 -17.97 5.97 4.88
CA SER A 185 -18.19 5.17 3.66
C SER A 185 -17.36 3.88 3.67
N VAL A 186 -16.12 3.96 4.15
CA VAL A 186 -15.27 2.77 4.36
C VAL A 186 -15.96 1.81 5.33
N LYS A 187 -16.42 2.29 6.49
CA LYS A 187 -17.06 1.44 7.50
C LYS A 187 -18.39 0.84 7.03
N ALA A 188 -19.09 1.56 6.17
CA ALA A 188 -20.36 1.15 5.56
C ALA A 188 -20.18 0.31 4.29
N PHE A 189 -18.94 -0.06 3.92
CA PHE A 189 -18.70 -0.88 2.73
C PHE A 189 -19.49 -2.19 2.81
N PRO A 190 -20.38 -2.47 1.83
CA PRO A 190 -21.29 -3.62 1.90
C PRO A 190 -20.63 -4.92 1.43
N GLY A 191 -19.50 -4.85 0.72
CA GLY A 191 -18.82 -6.03 0.19
C GLY A 191 -17.96 -6.76 1.22
N ALA A 192 -17.50 -7.95 0.86
CA ALA A 192 -16.59 -8.75 1.67
C ALA A 192 -15.14 -8.49 1.27
N LEU A 193 -14.37 -7.86 2.17
CA LEU A 193 -12.93 -7.68 1.94
C LEU A 193 -12.15 -8.97 2.27
N ARG A 194 -11.24 -9.32 1.37
CA ARG A 194 -10.31 -10.43 1.52
C ARG A 194 -8.88 -9.94 1.44
N GLN A 195 -8.03 -10.52 2.27
CA GLN A 195 -6.62 -10.23 2.34
C GLN A 195 -5.81 -11.29 1.60
N ASP A 196 -4.95 -10.81 0.73
CA ASP A 196 -3.77 -11.55 0.28
C ASP A 196 -2.53 -10.78 0.73
N LEU A 197 -1.55 -11.49 1.28
CA LEU A 197 -0.38 -10.91 1.93
C LEU A 197 0.82 -11.81 1.74
N THR A 198 1.95 -11.19 1.42
CA THR A 198 3.28 -11.77 1.65
C THR A 198 3.99 -10.87 2.66
N SER A 199 4.42 -11.45 3.78
CA SER A 199 5.19 -10.75 4.81
C SER A 199 6.52 -11.43 5.07
N TRP A 200 7.52 -10.63 5.38
CA TRP A 200 8.78 -11.03 5.96
C TRP A 200 8.81 -10.64 7.44
N ALA A 201 9.13 -11.60 8.32
CA ALA A 201 9.37 -11.35 9.74
C ALA A 201 10.32 -12.42 10.30
N GLY A 202 11.36 -12.00 11.02
CA GLY A 202 12.25 -12.92 11.75
C GLY A 202 12.83 -14.03 10.88
N ASP A 203 13.41 -13.66 9.72
CA ASP A 203 13.97 -14.55 8.69
C ASP A 203 12.97 -15.32 7.84
N LYS A 204 11.68 -15.27 8.16
CA LYS A 204 10.67 -16.10 7.50
C LYS A 204 9.82 -15.28 6.54
N LEU A 205 9.45 -15.89 5.42
CA LEU A 205 8.34 -15.44 4.60
C LEU A 205 7.07 -16.17 5.02
N VAL A 206 6.00 -15.42 5.15
CA VAL A 206 4.65 -15.94 5.36
C VAL A 206 3.78 -15.40 4.24
N THR A 207 3.13 -16.30 3.51
CA THR A 207 2.13 -15.95 2.52
C THR A 207 0.77 -16.42 3.03
N SER A 208 -0.22 -15.55 2.91
CA SER A 208 -1.61 -15.87 3.22
C SER A 208 -2.48 -15.35 2.09
N ASN A 209 -3.44 -16.17 1.68
CA ASN A 209 -4.39 -15.84 0.62
C ASN A 209 -5.80 -15.97 1.16
N ASN A 210 -6.72 -15.16 0.65
CA ASN A 210 -8.15 -15.22 0.93
C ASN A 210 -8.56 -15.08 2.40
N GLN A 211 -7.73 -14.42 3.21
CA GLN A 211 -8.06 -14.24 4.63
C GLN A 211 -9.19 -13.22 4.78
N PRO A 212 -10.25 -13.51 5.53
CA PRO A 212 -11.34 -12.55 5.70
C PRO A 212 -10.86 -11.31 6.46
N PHE A 213 -11.23 -10.12 5.97
CA PHE A 213 -11.04 -8.86 6.68
C PHE A 213 -12.40 -8.24 7.01
N SER A 214 -12.78 -8.30 8.28
CA SER A 214 -14.10 -7.86 8.73
C SER A 214 -14.10 -6.39 9.17
N LEU A 215 -14.61 -5.51 8.31
CA LEU A 215 -14.84 -4.11 8.66
C LEU A 215 -15.95 -3.93 9.71
N SER A 216 -16.88 -4.89 9.84
CA SER A 216 -17.93 -4.83 10.85
C SER A 216 -17.39 -4.91 12.28
N SER A 217 -16.21 -5.50 12.48
CA SER A 217 -15.54 -5.53 13.79
C SER A 217 -15.04 -4.16 14.26
N PHE A 218 -14.83 -3.23 13.33
CA PHE A 218 -14.40 -1.87 13.66
C PHE A 218 -15.58 -1.01 14.15
N ARG A 219 -15.30 -0.12 15.09
CA ARG A 219 -16.23 0.88 15.62
C ARG A 219 -15.85 2.24 15.05
N ALA A 220 -16.85 2.99 14.59
CA ALA A 220 -16.66 4.38 14.23
C ALA A 220 -16.65 5.26 15.48
N CYS A 221 -15.75 6.25 15.47
CA CYS A 221 -15.76 7.30 16.47
C CYS A 221 -16.79 8.38 16.08
N THR A 222 -17.53 8.91 17.04
CA THR A 222 -18.57 9.92 16.82
C THR A 222 -17.99 11.29 16.50
N THR A 223 -16.84 11.65 17.12
CA THR A 223 -16.22 12.97 16.96
C THR A 223 -15.01 12.90 16.02
N THR A 224 -14.11 11.97 16.28
CA THR A 224 -12.92 11.68 15.45
C THR A 224 -13.31 10.79 14.28
N THR A 225 -14.18 11.30 13.41
CA THR A 225 -14.78 10.55 12.28
C THR A 225 -13.76 10.04 11.26
N SER A 226 -12.51 10.50 11.34
CA SER A 226 -11.36 10.04 10.56
C SER A 226 -10.73 8.74 11.06
N CYS A 227 -11.21 8.17 12.17
CA CYS A 227 -10.64 6.98 12.81
C CYS A 227 -11.71 5.91 13.06
N LEU A 228 -11.33 4.66 12.83
CA LEU A 228 -12.06 3.46 13.23
C LEU A 228 -11.17 2.63 14.17
N THR A 229 -11.77 2.00 15.18
CA THR A 229 -11.01 1.23 16.17
C THR A 229 -11.61 -0.16 16.38
N TYR A 230 -10.76 -1.15 16.68
CA TYR A 230 -11.21 -2.50 17.00
C TYR A 230 -10.33 -3.11 18.09
N LEU A 231 -10.96 -3.72 19.09
CA LEU A 231 -10.27 -4.53 20.09
C LEU A 231 -10.55 -5.98 19.72
N GLN A 232 -9.57 -6.64 19.12
CA GLN A 232 -9.68 -8.06 18.89
C GLN A 232 -9.60 -8.77 20.24
N PRO A 233 -10.59 -9.61 20.60
CA PRO A 233 -10.54 -10.40 21.83
C PRO A 233 -9.32 -11.32 21.89
N SER A 234 -8.96 -11.75 23.10
CA SER A 234 -7.95 -12.79 23.30
C SER A 234 -8.31 -14.06 22.52
N SER A 235 -7.30 -14.71 21.96
CA SER A 235 -7.42 -15.98 21.25
C SER A 235 -6.18 -16.85 21.47
N ARG A 236 -6.30 -18.16 21.21
CA ARG A 236 -5.21 -19.12 21.40
C ARG A 236 -4.04 -18.99 20.41
N SER A 237 -4.16 -18.15 19.38
CA SER A 237 -3.17 -18.02 18.31
C SER A 237 -2.55 -16.63 18.18
N ALA A 238 -3.09 -15.62 18.85
CA ALA A 238 -2.56 -14.26 18.83
C ALA A 238 -1.62 -14.00 20.01
N CYS A 239 -0.60 -13.15 19.83
CA CYS A 239 0.14 -12.54 20.95
C CYS A 239 0.57 -13.52 22.05
N GLN A 240 1.13 -14.66 21.65
CA GLN A 240 1.53 -15.74 22.54
C GLN A 240 2.74 -15.34 23.40
N LYS A 241 3.01 -16.08 24.48
CA LYS A 241 4.16 -15.82 25.37
C LYS A 241 5.50 -15.72 24.63
N SER A 242 5.68 -16.53 23.59
CA SER A 242 6.87 -16.54 22.72
C SER A 242 6.95 -15.36 21.76
N GLY A 243 5.86 -14.61 21.57
CA GLY A 243 5.76 -13.42 20.72
C GLY A 243 6.15 -12.11 21.42
N GLY A 244 6.89 -12.18 22.55
CA GLY A 244 7.34 -11.00 23.30
C GLY A 244 6.44 -10.60 24.48
N CYS A 245 5.53 -11.49 24.91
CA CYS A 245 4.67 -11.28 26.08
C CYS A 245 4.82 -12.41 27.12
N PRO A 246 6.02 -12.61 27.69
CA PRO A 246 6.31 -13.78 28.52
C PRO A 246 5.49 -13.89 29.82
N ASN A 247 4.99 -12.78 30.34
CA ASN A 247 4.22 -12.74 31.59
C ASN A 247 2.71 -12.67 31.33
N TYR A 248 2.29 -11.95 30.29
CA TYR A 248 0.86 -11.69 30.04
C TYR A 248 0.26 -12.36 28.81
N GLY A 249 1.08 -12.80 27.85
CA GLY A 249 0.61 -13.26 26.55
C GLY A 249 -0.14 -14.58 26.58
N GLY A 250 -0.56 -15.03 25.40
CA GLY A 250 -1.22 -16.32 25.25
C GLY A 250 -0.39 -17.48 25.80
N GLY A 251 -1.03 -18.38 26.56
CA GLY A 251 -0.35 -19.51 27.21
C GLY A 251 0.43 -19.18 28.48
N THR A 252 0.27 -17.98 29.04
CA THR A 252 0.63 -17.66 30.44
C THR A 252 -0.60 -17.78 31.33
N LYS A 253 -0.43 -17.60 32.65
CA LYS A 253 -1.55 -17.57 33.61
C LYS A 253 -2.56 -16.45 33.33
N ALA A 254 -2.12 -15.32 32.76
CA ALA A 254 -2.99 -14.18 32.48
C ALA A 254 -3.73 -14.30 31.14
N ASP A 255 -3.14 -14.98 30.15
CA ASP A 255 -3.72 -15.27 28.83
C ASP A 255 -4.31 -14.06 28.08
N ILE A 256 -3.60 -12.93 28.14
CA ILE A 256 -4.00 -11.66 27.50
C ILE A 256 -3.38 -11.59 26.11
N SER A 257 -4.08 -12.15 25.12
CA SER A 257 -3.68 -12.18 23.72
C SER A 257 -4.46 -11.22 22.81
N SER A 258 -5.26 -10.31 23.39
CA SER A 258 -6.02 -9.31 22.64
C SER A 258 -5.14 -8.35 21.84
N ILE A 259 -5.67 -7.82 20.74
CA ILE A 259 -4.96 -6.89 19.84
C ILE A 259 -5.73 -5.58 19.71
N GLN A 260 -5.02 -4.47 19.85
CA GLN A 260 -5.51 -3.12 19.65
C GLN A 260 -5.35 -2.75 18.17
N TYR A 261 -6.45 -2.45 17.46
CA TYR A 261 -6.44 -2.01 16.06
C TYR A 261 -6.96 -0.58 15.91
N TYR A 262 -6.29 0.16 15.03
CA TYR A 262 -6.66 1.51 14.60
C TYR A 262 -6.55 1.57 13.09
N LEU A 263 -7.59 2.08 12.43
CA LEU A 263 -7.60 2.38 11.00
C LEU A 263 -7.96 3.85 10.85
N THR A 264 -7.05 4.65 10.30
CA THR A 264 -7.24 6.10 10.23
C THR A 264 -6.90 6.66 8.86
N LYS A 265 -7.63 7.72 8.49
CA LYS A 265 -7.25 8.63 7.42
C LYS A 265 -5.89 9.28 7.71
N ILE A 266 -5.05 9.41 6.69
CA ILE A 266 -3.80 10.17 6.72
C ILE A 266 -3.94 11.52 6.01
N SER A 267 -4.58 11.54 4.84
CA SER A 267 -4.68 12.74 4.00
C SER A 267 -6.13 13.09 3.68
N ASN A 268 -6.44 14.38 3.60
CA ASN A 268 -7.73 14.86 3.11
C ASN A 268 -7.82 14.92 1.59
N SER A 269 -6.67 14.95 0.91
CA SER A 269 -6.56 15.28 -0.51
C SER A 269 -6.15 14.09 -1.39
N ASP A 270 -5.98 12.90 -0.81
CA ASP A 270 -5.58 11.70 -1.53
C ASP A 270 -6.07 10.43 -0.83
N ARG A 271 -5.72 9.28 -1.43
CA ARG A 271 -6.17 7.93 -1.07
C ARG A 271 -5.50 7.36 0.19
N ARG A 272 -4.66 8.10 0.92
CA ARG A 272 -3.86 7.55 2.03
C ARG A 272 -4.67 7.38 3.32
N ASP A 273 -4.63 6.16 3.83
CA ASP A 273 -5.04 5.75 5.16
C ASP A 273 -3.88 4.95 5.80
N THR A 274 -4.00 4.55 7.07
CA THR A 274 -3.05 3.64 7.72
C THR A 274 -3.77 2.71 8.68
N MET A 275 -3.27 1.50 8.81
CA MET A 275 -3.68 0.56 9.85
C MET A 275 -2.52 0.36 10.83
N TRP A 276 -2.80 0.56 12.10
CA TRP A 276 -1.86 0.36 13.19
C TRP A 276 -2.42 -0.66 14.17
N HIS A 277 -1.59 -1.62 14.58
CA HIS A 277 -2.00 -2.53 15.64
C HIS A 277 -0.84 -3.05 16.48
N TRP A 278 -1.20 -3.54 17.67
CA TRP A 278 -0.27 -4.10 18.64
C TRP A 278 -0.99 -4.95 19.68
N CYS A 279 -0.27 -5.91 20.27
CA CYS A 279 -0.78 -6.80 21.31
C CYS A 279 -0.95 -6.08 22.64
N THR A 280 -2.11 -6.18 23.28
CA THR A 280 -2.40 -5.52 24.58
C THR A 280 -1.37 -5.90 25.65
N CYS A 281 -0.92 -7.15 25.67
CA CYS A 281 0.10 -7.64 26.60
C CYS A 281 1.42 -6.88 26.50
N LEU A 282 1.84 -6.42 25.33
CA LEU A 282 3.12 -5.72 25.16
C LEU A 282 3.16 -4.39 25.92
N ALA A 283 2.02 -3.70 26.02
CA ALA A 283 1.91 -2.52 26.84
C ALA A 283 1.97 -2.87 28.34
N MET A 284 1.40 -4.02 28.74
CA MET A 284 1.42 -4.50 30.12
C MET A 284 2.81 -4.91 30.58
N GLU A 285 3.58 -5.61 29.74
CA GLU A 285 4.99 -5.95 29.99
C GLU A 285 5.82 -4.69 30.28
N ARG A 286 5.46 -3.57 29.64
CA ARG A 286 6.15 -2.28 29.80
C ARG A 286 5.51 -1.35 30.82
N ARG A 287 4.42 -1.76 31.48
CA ARG A 287 3.62 -0.91 32.38
C ARG A 287 3.16 0.39 31.73
N GLU A 288 2.86 0.35 30.44
CA GLU A 288 2.41 1.48 29.62
C GLU A 288 0.90 1.35 29.29
N PHE A 289 0.22 2.50 29.10
CA PHE A 289 -1.15 2.49 28.60
C PHE A 289 -1.21 2.27 27.08
N CYS A 290 -0.36 2.95 26.32
CA CYS A 290 -0.23 2.77 24.88
C CYS A 290 1.11 2.15 24.58
N TYR A 291 1.15 1.06 23.83
CA TYR A 291 2.43 0.43 23.49
C TYR A 291 3.26 1.36 22.58
N THR A 292 4.47 1.68 23.02
CA THR A 292 5.40 2.55 22.29
C THR A 292 6.52 1.81 21.56
N GLY A 293 6.57 0.48 21.68
CA GLY A 293 7.62 -0.36 21.08
C GLY A 293 7.39 -0.74 19.61
N ASN A 294 7.92 -1.91 19.24
CA ASN A 294 7.90 -2.45 17.89
C ASN A 294 6.49 -2.93 17.48
N SER A 295 5.61 -1.99 17.14
CA SER A 295 4.21 -2.24 16.73
C SER A 295 4.05 -2.39 15.22
N HIS A 296 2.93 -2.93 14.77
CA HIS A 296 2.67 -3.14 13.34
C HIS A 296 2.08 -1.87 12.72
N VAL A 297 2.84 -1.20 11.84
CA VAL A 297 2.38 -0.03 11.08
C VAL A 297 2.21 -0.37 9.61
N LYS A 298 1.02 -0.11 9.07
CA LYS A 298 0.63 -0.51 7.72
C LYS A 298 0.05 0.67 6.94
N PRO A 299 0.88 1.47 6.26
CA PRO A 299 0.42 2.42 5.25
C PRO A 299 -0.53 1.78 4.22
N LEU A 300 -1.61 2.46 3.87
CA LEU A 300 -2.66 1.97 2.96
C LEU A 300 -3.04 3.01 1.91
N MET A 301 -3.28 2.58 0.68
CA MET A 301 -3.92 3.40 -0.34
C MET A 301 -5.28 2.81 -0.72
N GLN A 302 -6.33 3.63 -0.63
CA GLN A 302 -7.69 3.24 -1.01
C GLN A 302 -7.75 2.80 -2.48
N VAL A 303 -8.39 1.68 -2.72
CA VAL A 303 -8.82 1.23 -4.03
C VAL A 303 -10.20 1.83 -4.27
N ILE A 304 -10.31 2.64 -5.31
CA ILE A 304 -11.53 3.37 -5.68
C ILE A 304 -11.82 3.05 -7.13
N ASP A 305 -13.02 2.62 -7.46
CA ASP A 305 -13.41 2.28 -8.83
C ASP A 305 -13.86 3.50 -9.66
N ASP A 306 -14.22 3.28 -10.93
CA ASP A 306 -14.65 4.34 -11.85
C ASP A 306 -15.94 5.07 -11.43
N SER A 307 -16.80 4.45 -10.63
CA SER A 307 -17.96 5.12 -10.02
C SER A 307 -17.59 5.91 -8.76
N GLY A 308 -16.31 5.88 -8.40
CA GLY A 308 -15.77 6.39 -7.17
C GLY A 308 -16.05 5.50 -5.98
N ALA A 309 -16.64 4.32 -6.10
CA ALA A 309 -16.94 3.50 -4.92
C ALA A 309 -15.63 3.00 -4.27
N PHE A 310 -15.62 2.91 -2.93
CA PHE A 310 -14.52 2.27 -2.20
C PHE A 310 -14.57 0.76 -2.42
N ARG A 311 -13.43 0.14 -2.73
CA ARG A 311 -13.29 -1.30 -3.05
C ARG A 311 -12.22 -2.00 -2.20
N GLY A 312 -11.66 -1.32 -1.21
CA GLY A 312 -10.61 -1.84 -0.35
C GLY A 312 -9.32 -1.02 -0.34
N TRP A 313 -8.19 -1.69 -0.08
CA TRP A 313 -6.85 -1.09 -0.05
C TRP A 313 -5.80 -1.98 -0.71
N VAL A 314 -4.75 -1.34 -1.23
CA VAL A 314 -3.42 -1.95 -1.25
C VAL A 314 -2.60 -1.35 -0.11
N GLY A 315 -1.67 -2.11 0.43
CA GLY A 315 -0.90 -1.66 1.58
C GLY A 315 0.47 -2.31 1.68
N ALA A 316 1.34 -1.64 2.43
CA ALA A 316 2.63 -2.14 2.82
C ALA A 316 2.71 -2.21 4.34
N GLU A 317 3.41 -3.21 4.90
CA GLU A 317 3.89 -3.14 6.28
C GLU A 317 5.34 -2.69 6.27
N ALA A 318 5.66 -1.71 7.09
CA ALA A 318 7.01 -1.14 7.23
C ALA A 318 7.31 -0.88 8.70
N SER A 319 7.34 -1.97 9.47
CA SER A 319 7.48 -1.97 10.92
C SER A 319 8.94 -2.22 11.30
N PHE A 320 9.75 -1.17 11.39
CA PHE A 320 11.16 -1.30 11.76
C PHE A 320 11.38 -1.28 13.27
N SER A 321 12.22 -2.19 13.76
CA SER A 321 12.69 -2.21 15.13
C SER A 321 13.67 -1.06 15.39
N THR A 322 13.64 -0.52 16.61
CA THR A 322 14.57 0.52 17.08
C THR A 322 15.93 -0.03 17.50
N GLY A 323 16.08 -1.36 17.61
CA GLY A 323 17.36 -2.00 17.95
C GLY A 323 18.32 -2.07 16.76
N SER A 324 19.59 -2.40 16.97
CA SER A 324 20.58 -2.55 15.89
C SER A 324 20.25 -3.72 14.94
N SER A 325 19.67 -4.81 15.46
CA SER A 325 19.28 -5.97 14.67
C SER A 325 18.04 -5.72 13.81
N ARG A 326 18.16 -6.01 12.51
CA ARG A 326 17.07 -5.98 11.54
C ARG A 326 16.17 -7.22 11.59
N LYS A 327 16.48 -8.21 12.45
CA LYS A 327 15.70 -9.46 12.59
C LYS A 327 14.27 -9.22 13.11
N ALA A 328 14.10 -8.18 13.92
CA ALA A 328 12.81 -7.82 14.49
C ALA A 328 11.98 -6.88 13.59
N ASP A 329 12.49 -6.53 12.41
CA ASP A 329 11.70 -5.78 11.43
C ASP A 329 10.58 -6.67 10.88
N MET A 330 9.48 -6.04 10.47
CA MET A 330 8.38 -6.72 9.80
C MET A 330 8.01 -5.91 8.57
N LEU A 331 8.09 -6.55 7.41
CA LEU A 331 7.79 -5.95 6.12
C LEU A 331 6.73 -6.78 5.42
N ALA A 332 5.81 -6.16 4.70
CA ALA A 332 4.81 -6.90 3.93
C ALA A 332 4.32 -6.09 2.75
N VAL A 333 3.86 -6.81 1.73
CA VAL A 333 2.98 -6.28 0.69
C VAL A 333 1.67 -7.01 0.75
N PHE A 334 0.57 -6.27 0.63
CA PHE A 334 -0.74 -6.88 0.73
C PHE A 334 -1.81 -6.07 0.00
N ARG A 335 -2.95 -6.73 -0.18
CA ARG A 335 -4.20 -6.13 -0.61
C ARG A 335 -5.32 -6.57 0.32
N LEU A 336 -6.31 -5.71 0.49
CA LEU A 336 -7.55 -5.92 1.23
C LEU A 336 -8.68 -5.50 0.31
N THR A 337 -9.22 -6.38 -0.53
CA THR A 337 -10.16 -5.98 -1.60
C THR A 337 -11.30 -6.97 -1.75
N ASP A 338 -12.38 -6.52 -2.40
CA ASP A 338 -13.52 -7.35 -2.79
C ASP A 338 -13.36 -8.01 -4.17
N PHE A 339 -12.34 -7.62 -4.94
CA PHE A 339 -12.02 -8.13 -6.27
C PHE A 339 -10.60 -8.69 -6.33
N ARG A 340 -10.45 -9.96 -6.70
CA ARG A 340 -9.20 -10.73 -6.69
C ARG A 340 -9.17 -11.72 -7.83
#